data_AF-A0A9E4TRM4-F1
#
_entry.id   AF-A0A9E4TRM4-F1
#
_cell.length_a   1.000
_cell.length_b   1.000
_cell.length_c   1.000
_cell.angle_alpha   90.00
_cell.angle_beta   90.00
_cell.angle_gamma   90.00
#
_symmetry.space_group_name_H-M   'P 1'
#
loop_
_entity.id
_entity.type
_entity.pdbx_description
1 polymer ?
#
loop_
_entity_poly.entity_id
_entity_poly.type
_entity_poly.pdbx_seq_one_letter_code
_entity_poly.pdbx_strand_id
1 'polypeptide(L)'
;MLGIHGLLTWLSHHEYMMMLVILLVSLAGTLLFVGNLFAIVYAFGQSIWWGVSVLFIPLFSVVYCVRNWDRAAYPGKMLIAGLTTAGLTYATLLILVMLYPV
;
A
#
# COMPACT_ATOMS: atom_id res chain seq x y z
N MET A 1 15.22 6.11 20.09
CA MET A 1 15.05 4.67 19.74
C MET A 1 13.82 4.49 18.84
N LEU A 2 13.79 5.14 17.66
CA LEU A 2 12.63 5.13 16.75
C LEU A 2 13.04 4.55 15.39
N GLY A 3 13.66 3.37 15.43
CA GLY A 3 13.97 2.57 14.23
C GLY A 3 12.97 1.44 14.05
N ILE A 4 12.93 0.83 12.87
CA ILE A 4 12.09 -0.36 12.56
C ILE A 4 12.24 -1.44 13.65
N HIS A 5 13.47 -1.62 14.14
CA HIS A 5 13.77 -2.59 15.19
C HIS A 5 13.13 -2.24 16.55
N GLY A 6 13.05 -0.96 16.89
CA GLY A 6 12.39 -0.48 18.12
C GLY A 6 10.86 -0.56 18.03
N LEU A 7 10.31 -0.35 16.84
CA LEU A 7 8.88 -0.53 16.56
C LEU A 7 8.47 -2.00 16.76
N LEU A 8 9.27 -2.94 16.23
CA LEU A 8 9.03 -4.38 16.35
C LEU A 8 9.09 -4.86 17.80
N THR A 9 10.05 -4.38 18.59
CA THR A 9 10.13 -4.75 20.03
C THR A 9 8.95 -4.19 20.82
N TRP A 10 8.51 -2.96 20.55
CA TRP A 10 7.32 -2.39 21.19
C TRP A 10 6.04 -3.16 20.85
N LEU A 11 5.88 -3.54 19.58
CA LEU A 11 4.79 -4.38 19.10
C LEU A 11 4.78 -5.78 19.75
N SER A 12 5.95 -6.34 20.07
CA SER A 12 6.05 -7.65 20.71
C SER A 12 5.46 -7.70 22.13
N HIS A 13 5.40 -6.56 22.83
CA HIS A 13 4.73 -6.46 24.13
C HIS A 13 3.20 -6.43 24.02
N HIS A 14 2.65 -6.27 22.80
CA HIS A 14 1.23 -6.11 22.53
C HIS A 14 0.76 -7.10 21.44
N GLU A 15 0.57 -8.36 21.82
CA GLU A 15 0.24 -9.47 20.91
C GLU A 15 -0.98 -9.20 20.01
N TYR A 16 -2.06 -8.64 20.55
CA TYR A 16 -3.26 -8.29 19.77
C TYR A 16 -3.01 -7.19 18.73
N MET A 17 -2.15 -6.22 19.05
CA MET A 17 -1.79 -5.13 18.14
C MET A 17 -0.90 -5.65 17.02
N MET A 18 0.04 -6.55 17.32
CA MET A 18 0.83 -7.29 16.31
C MET A 18 -0.07 -8.00 15.30
N MET A 19 -1.05 -8.77 15.78
CA MET A 19 -1.97 -9.49 14.89
C MET A 19 -2.74 -8.54 13.98
N LEU A 20 -3.30 -7.45 14.53
CA LEU A 20 -4.05 -6.47 13.76
C LEU A 20 -3.19 -5.77 12.70
N VAL A 21 -1.96 -5.39 13.04
CA VAL A 21 -1.01 -4.76 12.11
C VAL A 21 -0.66 -5.71 10.97
N ILE A 22 -0.35 -6.97 11.27
CA ILE A 22 -0.06 -7.97 10.25
C ILE A 22 -1.25 -8.13 9.30
N LEU A 23 -2.47 -8.24 9.83
CA LEU A 23 -3.69 -8.36 9.01
C LEU A 23 -3.89 -7.13 8.10
N LEU A 24 -3.80 -5.92 8.65
CA LEU A 24 -3.98 -4.68 7.88
C LEU A 24 -2.89 -4.47 6.82
N VAL A 25 -1.63 -4.75 7.17
CA VAL A 25 -0.51 -4.63 6.23
C VAL A 25 -0.61 -5.70 5.14
N SER A 26 -1.04 -6.92 5.46
CA SER A 26 -1.25 -7.99 4.48
C SER A 26 -2.40 -7.66 3.53
N LEU A 27 -3.51 -7.11 4.06
CA LEU A 27 -4.63 -6.63 3.26
C LEU A 27 -4.21 -5.50 2.32
N ALA A 28 -3.50 -4.49 2.85
CA ALA A 28 -2.97 -3.39 2.07
C ALA A 28 -2.02 -3.88 0.97
N GLY A 29 -1.09 -4.77 1.30
CA GLY A 29 -0.16 -5.38 0.36
C GLY A 29 -0.88 -6.13 -0.76
N THR A 30 -1.93 -6.89 -0.42
CA THR A 30 -2.75 -7.60 -1.41
C THR A 30 -3.47 -6.64 -2.36
N LEU A 31 -4.08 -5.58 -1.82
CA LEU A 31 -4.76 -4.56 -2.63
C LEU A 31 -3.79 -3.83 -3.58
N LEU A 32 -2.60 -3.48 -3.09
CA LEU A 32 -1.56 -2.85 -3.90
C LEU A 32 -1.04 -3.79 -4.99
N PHE A 33 -0.82 -5.05 -4.66
CA PHE A 33 -0.34 -6.05 -5.60
C PHE A 33 -1.36 -6.33 -6.70
N VAL A 34 -2.59 -6.66 -6.32
CA VAL A 34 -3.68 -6.95 -7.27
C VAL A 34 -4.00 -5.71 -8.11
N GLY A 35 -4.08 -4.53 -7.49
CA GLY A 35 -4.29 -3.26 -8.20
C GLY A 35 -3.21 -2.99 -9.25
N ASN A 36 -1.94 -3.30 -8.94
CA ASN A 36 -0.83 -3.18 -9.90
C ASN A 36 -0.96 -4.14 -11.07
N LEU A 37 -1.28 -5.41 -10.82
CA LEU A 37 -1.46 -6.40 -11.89
C LEU A 37 -2.54 -5.97 -12.88
N PHE A 38 -3.69 -5.53 -12.38
CA PHE A 38 -4.74 -4.99 -13.24
C PHE A 38 -4.27 -3.72 -13.95
N ALA A 39 -3.63 -2.77 -13.26
CA ALA A 39 -3.12 -1.55 -13.90
C ALA A 39 -2.17 -1.85 -15.07
N ILE A 40 -1.29 -2.85 -14.94
CA ILE A 40 -0.39 -3.31 -16.01
C ILE A 40 -1.19 -3.80 -17.23
N VAL A 41 -2.18 -4.67 -17.02
CA VAL A 41 -3.02 -5.21 -18.10
C VAL A 41 -3.74 -4.09 -18.84
N TYR A 42 -4.33 -3.15 -18.10
CA TYR A 42 -5.00 -1.99 -18.71
C TYR A 42 -4.02 -1.05 -19.42
N ALA A 43 -2.78 -0.89 -18.91
CA ALA A 43 -1.74 -0.07 -19.51
C ALA A 43 -1.23 -0.64 -20.83
N PHE A 44 -0.95 -1.94 -20.88
CA PHE A 44 -0.60 -2.63 -22.13
C PHE A 44 -1.73 -2.58 -23.16
N GLY A 45 -2.99 -2.63 -22.71
CA GLY A 45 -4.16 -2.48 -23.58
C GLY A 45 -4.28 -1.10 -24.24
N GLN A 46 -3.63 -0.06 -23.71
CA GLN A 46 -3.60 1.26 -24.32
C GLN A 46 -2.32 1.52 -25.13
N SER A 47 -1.15 1.23 -24.55
CA SER A 47 0.13 1.37 -25.26
C SER A 47 1.22 0.54 -24.58
N ILE A 48 2.13 0.00 -25.40
CA ILE A 48 3.29 -0.76 -24.93
C ILE A 48 4.17 0.07 -23.99
N TRP A 49 4.39 1.36 -24.29
CA TRP A 49 5.22 2.25 -23.47
C TRP A 49 4.65 2.46 -22.06
N TRP A 50 3.34 2.62 -21.93
CA TRP A 50 2.67 2.68 -20.61
C TRP A 50 2.78 1.35 -19.88
N GLY A 51 2.54 0.23 -20.57
CA GLY A 51 2.67 -1.11 -19.98
C GLY A 51 4.05 -1.37 -19.39
N VAL A 52 5.12 -1.07 -20.15
CA VAL A 52 6.51 -1.23 -19.71
C VAL A 52 6.84 -0.29 -18.55
N SER A 53 6.39 0.96 -18.59
CA SER A 53 6.64 1.93 -17.52
C SER A 53 6.01 1.49 -16.20
N VAL A 54 4.77 1.00 -16.25
CA VAL A 54 4.03 0.51 -15.08
C VAL A 54 4.60 -0.81 -14.55
N LEU A 55 5.14 -1.66 -15.44
CA LEU A 55 5.79 -2.93 -15.08
C LEU A 55 7.08 -2.71 -14.28
N PHE A 56 7.96 -1.81 -14.75
CA PHE A 56 9.25 -1.56 -14.10
C PHE A 56 9.14 -0.65 -12.87
N ILE A 57 8.16 0.25 -12.87
CA ILE A 57 7.97 1.20 -11.76
C ILE A 57 6.52 1.07 -11.28
N PRO A 58 6.25 0.26 -10.23
CA PRO A 58 4.89 0.06 -9.72
C PRO A 58 4.25 1.33 -9.15
N LEU A 59 5.01 2.41 -8.93
CA LEU A 59 4.44 3.72 -8.58
C LEU A 59 3.82 4.44 -9.78
N PHE A 60 4.25 4.15 -11.01
CA PHE A 60 3.65 4.72 -12.22
C PHE A 60 2.24 4.18 -12.49
N SER A 61 1.86 3.03 -11.91
CA SER A 61 0.49 2.51 -12.01
C SER A 61 -0.54 3.49 -11.46
N VAL A 62 -0.21 4.17 -10.36
CA VAL A 62 -1.10 5.15 -9.73
C VAL A 62 -1.30 6.34 -10.66
N VAL A 63 -0.23 6.84 -11.27
CA VAL A 63 -0.27 7.95 -12.23
C VAL A 63 -1.09 7.56 -13.46
N TYR A 64 -0.88 6.35 -13.99
CA TYR A 64 -1.66 5.82 -15.10
C TYR A 64 -3.15 5.73 -14.75
N CYS A 65 -3.48 5.14 -13.61
CA CYS A 65 -4.86 5.00 -13.15
C CYS A 65 -5.56 6.35 -12.96
N VAL A 66 -4.87 7.36 -12.40
CA VAL A 66 -5.41 8.71 -12.23
C VAL A 66 -5.66 9.39 -13.58
N ARG A 67 -4.73 9.26 -14.53
CA ARG A 67 -4.86 9.86 -15.86
C ARG A 67 -5.93 9.20 -16.72
N ASN A 68 -6.11 7.90 -16.55
CA ASN A 68 -7.01 7.08 -17.35
C ASN A 68 -8.19 6.55 -16.54
N TRP A 69 -8.75 7.40 -15.68
CA TRP A 69 -9.77 7.00 -14.70
C TRP A 69 -10.98 6.32 -15.34
N ASP A 70 -11.43 6.75 -16.52
CA ASP A 70 -12.56 6.11 -17.22
C ASP A 70 -12.37 4.62 -17.52
N ARG A 71 -11.13 4.19 -17.79
CA ARG A 71 -10.81 2.77 -18.06
C ARG A 71 -10.19 2.06 -16.87
N ALA A 72 -9.42 2.77 -16.06
CA ALA A 72 -8.58 2.22 -15.01
C ALA A 72 -9.05 2.59 -13.59
N ALA A 73 -10.31 3.03 -13.42
CA ALA A 73 -10.88 3.34 -12.11
C ALA A 73 -10.87 2.14 -11.16
N TYR A 74 -11.10 0.92 -11.66
CA TYR A 74 -11.13 -0.28 -10.82
C TYR A 74 -9.75 -0.56 -10.18
N PRO A 75 -8.65 -0.74 -10.94
CA PRO A 75 -7.31 -0.86 -10.36
C PRO A 75 -6.90 0.38 -9.56
N GLY A 76 -7.29 1.58 -9.99
CA GLY A 76 -7.01 2.82 -9.27
C GLY A 76 -7.60 2.85 -7.87
N LYS A 77 -8.85 2.42 -7.70
CA LYS A 77 -9.51 2.31 -6.39
C LYS A 77 -8.81 1.31 -5.48
N MET A 78 -8.36 0.16 -6.00
CA MET A 78 -7.61 -0.82 -5.23
C MET A 78 -6.26 -0.27 -4.76
N LEU A 79 -5.52 0.40 -5.65
CA LEU A 79 -4.23 1.02 -5.31
C LEU A 79 -4.38 2.11 -4.25
N ILE A 80 -5.38 2.98 -4.40
CA ILE A 80 -5.67 4.04 -3.42
C ILE A 80 -6.09 3.42 -2.09
N ALA A 81 -6.98 2.42 -2.07
CA ALA A 81 -7.40 1.75 -0.84
C ALA A 81 -6.23 1.05 -0.11
N GLY A 82 -5.34 0.41 -0.86
CA GLY A 82 -4.12 -0.20 -0.31
C GLY A 82 -3.19 0.86 0.29
N LEU A 83 -2.94 1.95 -0.43
CA LEU A 83 -2.09 3.06 0.04
C LEU A 83 -2.67 3.74 1.28
N THR A 84 -3.97 4.01 1.31
CA THR A 84 -4.63 4.64 2.46
C THR A 84 -4.61 3.72 3.67
N THR A 85 -4.88 2.42 3.50
CA THR A 85 -4.83 1.44 4.59
C THR A 85 -3.42 1.34 5.17
N ALA A 86 -2.39 1.24 4.32
CA ALA A 86 -1.00 1.19 4.76
C ALA A 86 -0.58 2.49 5.47
N GLY A 87 -0.92 3.65 4.89
CA GLY A 87 -0.58 4.97 5.44
C GLY A 87 -1.25 5.22 6.79
N LEU A 88 -2.55 4.91 6.92
CA LEU A 88 -3.29 5.05 8.18
C LEU A 88 -2.76 4.11 9.27
N THR A 89 -2.45 2.86 8.91
CA THR A 89 -1.88 1.90 9.85
C THR A 89 -0.55 2.39 10.39
N TYR A 90 0.34 2.86 9.51
CA TYR A 90 1.64 3.41 9.90
C TYR A 90 1.51 4.68 10.75
N ALA A 91 0.66 5.63 10.35
CA ALA A 91 0.42 6.86 11.10
C ALA A 91 -0.12 6.57 12.52
N THR A 92 -1.07 5.63 12.63
CA THR A 92 -1.65 5.23 13.92
C THR A 92 -0.59 4.60 14.82
N LEU A 93 0.28 3.74 14.29
CA LEU A 93 1.38 3.15 15.05
C LEU A 93 2.37 4.21 15.54
N LEU A 94 2.73 5.18 14.70
CA LEU A 94 3.60 6.27 15.11
C LEU A 94 3.00 7.10 16.24
N ILE A 95 1.71 7.43 16.15
CA ILE A 95 1.00 8.17 17.21
C ILE A 95 0.97 7.36 18.51
N LEU A 96 0.68 6.06 18.44
CA LEU A 96 0.64 5.20 19.62
C LEU A 96 2.01 5.10 20.32
N VAL A 97 3.09 4.95 19.56
CA VAL A 97 4.46 4.92 20.11
C VAL A 97 4.85 6.26 20.74
N MET A 98 4.40 7.38 20.16
CA MET A 98 4.63 8.72 20.72
C MET A 98 3.86 8.96 22.02
N LEU A 99 2.62 8.46 22.11
CA LEU A 99 1.75 8.65 23.28
C LEU A 99 2.08 7.69 24.43
N TYR A 100 2.52 6.48 24.11
CA TYR A 100 2.85 5.43 25.09
C TYR A 100 4.27 4.89 24.84
N PRO A 101 5.31 5.69 25.12
CA PRO A 101 6.68 5.21 25.10
C PRO A 101 6.85 4.22 26.26
N VAL A 102 6.95 2.93 25.92
CA VAL A 102 7.27 1.83 26.85
C VAL A 102 8.77 1.80 27.08
#